data_AF-A0A847AD47-F1
#
_entry.id   AF-A0A847AD47-F1
#
_cell.length_a   1.000
_cell.length_b   1.000
_cell.length_c   1.000
_cell.angle_alpha   90.00
_cell.angle_beta   90.00
_cell.angle_gamma   90.00
#
_symmetry.space_group_name_H-M   'P 1'
#
loop_
_entity.id
_entity.type
_entity.pdbx_description
1 polymer ?
#
loop_
_entity_poly.entity_id
_entity_poly.type
_entity_poly.pdbx_seq_one_letter_code
_entity_poly.pdbx_strand_id
1 'polypeptide(L)'
;MSKIWQDNFSDISKNSRPSPIREMLSLIRQPGMISFAGGMPAPEVFPVDKFYEGVHILKDDGANLLQYGTTDGYPPLKEFLATWTAPRMGREASPEEILITTGSQQALDLFGWAMIDKGDLIITEDPSY
;
A
#
# COMPACT_ATOMS: atom_id res chain seq x y z
N MET A 1 -22.67 9.38 -16.66
CA MET A 1 -21.49 10.05 -17.25
C MET A 1 -21.83 10.46 -18.66
N SER A 2 -21.29 11.57 -19.17
CA SER A 2 -21.52 11.95 -20.58
C SER A 2 -20.87 10.91 -21.51
N LYS A 3 -21.47 10.71 -22.69
CA LYS A 3 -21.02 9.74 -23.70
C LYS A 3 -19.55 9.93 -24.10
N ILE A 4 -19.06 11.17 -24.01
CA ILE A 4 -17.67 11.56 -24.35
C ILE A 4 -16.64 10.77 -23.53
N TRP A 5 -16.87 10.50 -22.25
CA TRP A 5 -15.85 9.83 -21.42
C TRP A 5 -15.84 8.32 -21.61
N GLN A 6 -17.00 7.72 -21.91
CA GLN A 6 -17.12 6.26 -22.06
C GLN A 6 -16.27 5.73 -23.23
N ASP A 7 -16.26 6.44 -24.35
CA ASP A 7 -15.54 6.02 -25.54
C ASP A 7 -14.01 6.17 -25.38
N ASN A 8 -13.57 7.10 -24.52
CA ASN A 8 -12.15 7.44 -24.32
C ASN A 8 -11.45 6.65 -23.20
N PHE A 9 -12.17 5.84 -22.41
CA PHE A 9 -11.52 4.99 -21.42
C PHE A 9 -10.67 3.90 -22.08
N SER A 10 -9.51 3.62 -21.49
CA SER A 10 -8.67 2.49 -21.87
C SER A 10 -9.36 1.17 -21.59
N ASP A 11 -8.92 0.10 -22.25
CA ASP A 11 -9.45 -1.24 -22.01
C ASP A 11 -9.22 -1.70 -20.56
N ILE A 12 -8.09 -1.31 -19.95
CA ILE A 12 -7.81 -1.58 -18.53
C ILE A 12 -8.87 -0.93 -17.65
N SER A 13 -9.18 0.35 -17.88
CA SER A 13 -10.18 1.08 -17.10
C SER A 13 -11.58 0.51 -17.28
N LYS A 14 -11.95 0.15 -18.52
CA LYS A 14 -13.24 -0.47 -18.85
C LYS A 14 -13.44 -1.84 -18.17
N ASN A 15 -12.35 -2.57 -17.92
CA ASN A 15 -12.39 -3.89 -17.29
C ASN A 15 -12.14 -3.89 -15.78
N SER A 16 -11.78 -2.74 -15.19
CA SER A 16 -11.59 -2.62 -13.74
C SER A 16 -12.91 -2.84 -13.00
N ARG A 17 -12.90 -3.69 -11.97
CA ARG A 17 -14.06 -3.97 -11.13
C ARG A 17 -13.81 -3.49 -9.70
N PRO A 18 -14.80 -2.83 -9.06
CA PRO A 18 -14.69 -2.49 -7.65
C PRO A 18 -14.64 -3.75 -6.79
N SER A 19 -13.90 -3.69 -5.68
CA SER A 19 -13.87 -4.78 -4.70
C SER A 19 -15.25 -4.99 -4.07
N PRO A 20 -15.82 -6.21 -4.12
CA PRO A 20 -17.08 -6.53 -3.43
C PRO A 20 -17.03 -6.28 -1.91
N ILE A 21 -15.83 -6.43 -1.30
CA ILE A 21 -15.63 -6.16 0.13
C ILE A 21 -15.94 -4.70 0.45
N ARG A 22 -15.62 -3.76 -0.47
CA ARG A 22 -15.87 -2.34 -0.26
C ARG A 22 -17.36 -2.02 -0.15
N GLU A 23 -18.21 -2.71 -0.89
CA GLU A 23 -19.67 -2.57 -0.78
C GLU A 23 -20.15 -3.11 0.57
N MET A 24 -19.62 -4.26 1.00
CA MET A 24 -19.92 -4.87 2.29
C MET A 24 -19.51 -4.00 3.49
N LEU A 25 -18.44 -3.18 3.39
CA LEU A 25 -18.00 -2.28 4.47
C LEU A 25 -19.10 -1.32 4.94
N SER A 26 -20.04 -0.94 4.06
CA SER A 26 -21.17 -0.08 4.43
C SER A 26 -22.17 -0.80 5.37
N LEU A 27 -22.30 -2.12 5.23
CA LEU A 27 -23.22 -2.97 5.98
C LEU A 27 -22.67 -3.32 7.36
N ILE A 28 -21.35 -3.55 7.46
CA ILE A 28 -20.73 -3.99 8.74
C ILE A 28 -20.75 -2.91 9.82
N ARG A 29 -21.00 -1.64 9.47
CA ARG A 29 -21.07 -0.51 10.40
C ARG A 29 -22.48 -0.25 10.93
N GLN A 30 -23.47 -1.07 10.56
CA GLN A 30 -24.84 -0.89 11.03
C GLN A 30 -24.95 -1.21 12.54
N PRO A 31 -25.69 -0.39 13.32
CA PRO A 31 -25.95 -0.68 14.72
C PRO A 31 -26.55 -2.08 14.92
N GLY A 32 -26.03 -2.83 15.89
CA GLY A 32 -26.47 -4.20 16.18
C GLY A 32 -25.82 -5.29 15.31
N MET A 33 -25.02 -4.93 14.31
CA MET A 33 -24.24 -5.88 13.51
C MET A 33 -22.98 -6.33 14.25
N ILE A 34 -22.72 -7.64 14.28
CA ILE A 34 -21.42 -8.21 14.65
C ILE A 34 -20.80 -8.75 13.38
N SER A 35 -19.67 -8.19 12.95
CA SER A 35 -19.01 -8.56 11.70
C SER A 35 -17.65 -9.21 11.96
N PHE A 36 -17.45 -10.39 11.38
CA PHE A 36 -16.15 -11.08 11.31
C PHE A 36 -15.48 -10.92 9.93
N ALA A 37 -16.03 -10.07 9.06
CA ALA A 37 -15.64 -10.00 7.65
C ALA A 37 -14.60 -8.90 7.35
N GLY A 38 -14.30 -8.03 8.31
CA GLY A 38 -13.35 -6.94 8.15
C GLY A 38 -11.90 -7.39 8.35
N GLY A 39 -11.01 -7.02 7.44
CA GLY A 39 -9.55 -7.20 7.57
C GLY A 39 -8.82 -5.98 8.16
N MET A 40 -9.52 -5.15 8.94
CA MET A 40 -8.96 -3.90 9.48
C MET A 40 -8.43 -4.15 10.90
N PRO A 41 -7.24 -3.64 11.24
CA PRO A 41 -6.73 -3.70 12.61
C PRO A 41 -7.62 -2.89 13.57
N ALA A 42 -7.61 -3.30 14.84
CA ALA A 42 -8.35 -2.65 15.90
C ALA A 42 -7.78 -1.23 16.18
N PRO A 43 -8.58 -0.16 16.19
CA PRO A 43 -8.05 1.20 16.39
C PRO A 43 -7.26 1.39 17.69
N GLU A 44 -7.58 0.61 18.72
CA GLU A 44 -7.01 0.73 20.06
C GLU A 44 -5.56 0.22 20.14
N VAL A 45 -5.11 -0.57 19.15
CA VAL A 45 -3.71 -1.04 19.09
C VAL A 45 -2.78 -0.07 18.38
N PHE A 46 -3.31 1.01 17.80
CA PHE A 46 -2.47 1.99 17.12
C PHE A 46 -1.65 2.79 18.14
N PRO A 47 -0.31 2.86 17.98
CA PRO A 47 0.57 3.52 18.93
C PRO A 47 0.58 5.04 18.71
N VAL A 48 -0.57 5.71 18.91
CA VAL A 48 -0.78 7.14 18.63
C VAL A 48 0.27 8.02 19.31
N ASP A 49 0.59 7.74 20.57
CA ASP A 49 1.61 8.49 21.32
C ASP A 49 2.99 8.38 20.68
N LYS A 50 3.35 7.21 20.13
CA LYS A 50 4.63 7.01 19.42
C LYS A 50 4.69 7.76 18.10
N PHE A 51 3.58 7.82 17.37
CA PHE A 51 3.49 8.68 16.19
C PHE A 51 3.68 10.15 16.57
N TYR A 52 3.04 10.61 17.65
CA TYR A 52 3.18 11.98 18.13
C TYR A 52 4.62 12.32 18.56
N GLU A 53 5.29 11.41 19.28
CA GLU A 53 6.72 11.54 19.61
C GLU A 53 7.58 11.74 18.34
N GLY A 54 7.32 10.95 17.29
CA GLY A 54 8.07 11.03 16.04
C GLY A 54 7.87 12.34 15.26
N VAL A 55 6.69 12.97 15.38
CA VAL A 55 6.36 14.24 14.68
C VAL A 55 7.28 15.40 15.10
N HIS A 56 7.94 15.33 16.26
CA HIS A 56 8.90 16.35 16.70
C HIS A 56 9.99 16.64 15.67
N ILE A 57 10.37 15.65 14.84
CA ILE A 57 11.35 15.82 13.77
C ILE A 57 10.96 16.92 12.76
N LEU A 58 9.68 17.23 12.61
CA LEU A 58 9.24 18.32 11.74
C LEU A 58 9.66 19.70 12.25
N LYS A 59 9.92 19.85 13.55
CA LYS A 59 10.48 21.09 14.09
C LYS A 59 11.98 21.21 13.83
N ASP A 60 12.69 20.09 13.83
CA ASP A 60 14.15 20.06 13.72
C ASP A 60 14.61 20.03 12.25
N ASP A 61 13.92 19.28 11.39
CA ASP A 61 14.31 19.04 9.99
C ASP A 61 13.13 19.07 9.00
N GLY A 62 12.00 19.67 9.39
CA GLY A 62 10.76 19.61 8.61
C GLY A 62 10.86 20.15 7.18
N ALA A 63 11.70 21.18 6.95
CA ALA A 63 11.87 21.74 5.61
C ALA A 63 12.46 20.74 4.62
N ASN A 64 13.40 19.90 5.06
CA ASN A 64 13.99 18.84 4.23
C ASN A 64 13.04 17.66 4.09
N LEU A 65 12.37 17.25 5.17
CA LEU A 65 11.41 16.14 5.15
C LEU A 65 10.18 16.40 4.26
N LEU A 66 9.75 17.66 4.15
CA LEU A 66 8.61 18.06 3.33
C LEU A 66 8.99 18.41 1.89
N GLN A 67 10.28 18.39 1.55
CA GLN A 67 10.76 18.59 0.19
C GLN A 67 10.65 17.29 -0.62
N TYR A 68 10.68 17.40 -1.95
CA TYR A 68 10.88 16.25 -2.81
C TYR A 68 12.14 15.47 -2.42
N GLY A 69 12.01 14.15 -2.32
CA GLY A 69 13.10 13.21 -2.06
C GLY A 69 13.44 12.34 -3.27
N THR A 70 14.26 11.32 -3.05
CA THR A 70 14.58 10.31 -4.06
C THR A 70 13.39 9.38 -4.30
N THR A 71 13.24 8.91 -5.54
CA THR A 71 12.12 8.05 -5.95
C THR A 71 12.13 6.70 -5.24
N ASP A 72 13.30 6.19 -4.89
CA ASP A 72 13.48 4.89 -4.23
C ASP A 72 13.15 4.90 -2.73
N GLY A 73 13.01 6.09 -2.14
CA GLY A 73 12.54 6.31 -0.78
C GLY A 73 13.57 6.93 0.16
N TYR A 74 13.10 7.34 1.34
CA TYR A 74 13.90 8.03 2.33
C TYR A 74 15.05 7.16 2.86
N PRO A 75 16.33 7.53 2.67
CA PRO A 75 17.48 6.66 2.98
C PRO A 75 17.52 6.15 4.44
N PRO A 76 17.29 6.98 5.48
CA PRO A 76 17.27 6.48 6.86
C PRO A 76 16.21 5.41 7.13
N LEU A 77 15.06 5.47 6.44
CA LEU A 77 14.06 4.40 6.54
C LEU A 77 14.55 3.12 5.87
N LYS A 78 15.21 3.22 4.70
CA LYS A 78 15.77 2.06 3.99
C LYS A 78 16.84 1.35 4.84
N GLU A 79 17.73 2.11 5.47
CA GLU A 79 18.74 1.59 6.40
C GLU A 79 18.11 0.88 7.61
N PHE A 80 17.08 1.49 8.21
CA PHE A 80 16.34 0.88 9.31
C PHE A 80 15.68 -0.44 8.89
N LEU A 81 15.04 -0.48 7.72
CA LEU A 81 14.40 -1.69 7.21
C LEU A 81 15.43 -2.81 6.93
N ALA A 82 16.58 -2.46 6.34
CA ALA A 82 17.68 -3.38 6.08
C ALA A 82 18.25 -4.00 7.37
N THR A 83 18.46 -3.18 8.40
CA THR A 83 19.15 -3.62 9.64
C THR A 83 18.23 -4.18 10.71
N TRP A 84 16.96 -3.73 10.76
CA TRP A 84 16.02 -4.14 11.81
C TRP A 84 14.93 -5.09 11.30
N THR A 85 14.37 -4.82 10.12
CA THR A 85 13.17 -5.53 9.65
C THR A 85 13.54 -6.79 8.87
N ALA A 86 14.43 -6.68 7.89
CA ALA A 86 14.83 -7.80 7.04
C ALA A 86 15.31 -9.03 7.83
N PRO A 87 16.21 -8.92 8.84
CA PRO A 87 16.67 -10.09 9.59
C PRO A 87 15.55 -10.82 10.34
N ARG A 88 14.54 -10.08 10.83
CA ARG A 88 13.36 -10.66 11.51
C ARG A 88 12.44 -11.41 10.56
N MET A 89 12.53 -11.11 9.27
CA MET A 89 11.84 -11.86 8.22
C MET A 89 12.69 -13.03 7.69
N GLY A 90 13.85 -13.30 8.29
CA GLY A 90 14.74 -14.38 7.87
C GLY A 90 15.53 -14.09 6.60
N ARG A 91 15.76 -12.81 6.27
CA ARG A 91 16.56 -12.39 5.11
C ARG A 91 17.58 -11.30 5.46
N GLU A 92 18.64 -11.22 4.68
CA GLU A 92 19.49 -10.03 4.61
C GLU A 92 19.09 -9.20 3.38
N ALA A 93 19.20 -7.87 3.46
CA ALA A 93 18.91 -6.97 2.35
C ALA A 93 19.77 -5.72 2.49
N SER A 94 20.38 -5.25 1.40
CA SER A 94 21.03 -3.95 1.37
C SER A 94 19.99 -2.84 1.18
N PRO A 95 20.28 -1.59 1.60
CA PRO A 95 19.39 -0.46 1.32
C PRO A 95 19.08 -0.30 -0.17
N GLU A 96 20.03 -0.61 -1.07
CA GLU A 96 19.86 -0.51 -2.52
C GLU A 96 18.83 -1.51 -3.07
N GLU A 97 18.56 -2.60 -2.36
CA GLU A 97 17.54 -3.60 -2.71
C GLU A 97 16.13 -3.23 -2.21
N ILE A 98 15.96 -2.06 -1.56
CA ILE A 98 14.70 -1.62 -0.95
C ILE A 98 14.11 -0.45 -1.74
N LEU A 99 12.85 -0.63 -2.17
CA LEU A 99 12.00 0.43 -2.73
C LEU A 99 10.85 0.73 -1.76
N ILE A 100 10.73 1.99 -1.34
CA ILE A 100 9.59 2.43 -0.52
C ILE A 100 8.38 2.68 -1.42
N THR A 101 7.24 2.09 -1.06
CA THR A 101 5.97 2.23 -1.78
C THR A 101 4.86 2.68 -0.83
N THR A 102 3.75 3.16 -1.39
CA THR A 102 2.52 3.54 -0.69
C THR A 102 1.69 2.29 -0.37
N GLY A 103 2.34 1.36 0.35
CA GLY A 103 1.79 0.05 0.69
C GLY A 103 1.94 -1.00 -0.42
N SER A 104 1.72 -2.27 -0.04
CA SER A 104 1.95 -3.43 -0.90
C SER A 104 1.12 -3.42 -2.18
N GLN A 105 -0.02 -2.73 -2.19
CA GLN A 105 -0.86 -2.63 -3.39
C GLN A 105 -0.17 -1.86 -4.53
N GLN A 106 0.60 -0.81 -4.21
CA GLN A 106 1.40 -0.12 -5.23
C GLN A 106 2.56 -1.00 -5.71
N ALA A 107 3.17 -1.80 -4.81
CA ALA A 107 4.21 -2.73 -5.21
C ALA A 107 3.68 -3.78 -6.22
N LEU A 108 2.47 -4.31 -6.00
CA LEU A 108 1.81 -5.21 -6.95
C LEU A 108 1.50 -4.53 -8.29
N ASP A 109 1.04 -3.28 -8.27
CA ASP A 109 0.76 -2.50 -9.49
C ASP A 109 2.04 -2.24 -10.30
N LEU A 110 3.12 -1.79 -9.65
CA LEU A 110 4.42 -1.58 -10.28
C LEU A 110 5.01 -2.89 -10.82
N PHE A 111 4.86 -4.00 -10.08
CA PHE A 111 5.29 -5.31 -10.55
C PHE A 111 4.50 -5.73 -11.80
N GLY A 112 3.18 -5.57 -11.78
CA GLY A 112 2.33 -5.84 -12.94
C GLY A 112 2.74 -5.02 -14.15
N TRP A 113 3.00 -3.72 -13.96
CA TRP A 113 3.45 -2.84 -15.04
C TRP A 113 4.83 -3.20 -15.58
N ALA A 114 5.76 -3.62 -14.72
CA ALA A 114 7.14 -3.92 -15.10
C ALA A 114 7.34 -5.32 -15.72
N MET A 115 6.50 -6.29 -15.36
CA MET A 115 6.77 -7.71 -15.61
C MET A 115 5.71 -8.43 -16.45
N ILE A 116 4.56 -7.81 -16.73
CA ILE A 116 3.40 -8.51 -17.31
C ILE A 116 2.94 -7.83 -18.60
N ASP A 117 2.98 -8.58 -19.68
CA ASP A 117 2.41 -8.19 -20.97
C ASP A 117 1.04 -8.85 -21.22
N LYS A 118 0.30 -8.26 -22.16
CA LYS A 118 -0.98 -8.83 -22.61
C LYS A 118 -0.75 -10.22 -23.23
N GLY A 119 -1.34 -11.23 -22.62
CA GLY A 119 -1.25 -12.62 -23.08
C GLY A 119 -0.37 -13.50 -22.20
N ASP A 120 0.34 -12.91 -21.25
CA ASP A 120 1.13 -13.67 -20.27
C ASP A 120 0.24 -14.48 -19.32
N LEU A 121 0.80 -15.58 -18.84
CA LEU A 121 0.19 -16.46 -17.85
C LEU A 121 0.76 -16.14 -16.47
N ILE A 122 -0.13 -15.82 -15.53
CA ILE A 122 0.21 -15.54 -14.13
C ILE A 122 -0.30 -16.71 -13.29
N ILE A 123 0.57 -17.26 -12.42
CA ILE A 123 0.21 -18.31 -11.48
C ILE A 123 -0.12 -17.68 -10.14
N THR A 124 -1.26 -18.03 -9.56
CA THR A 124 -1.72 -17.57 -8.24
C THR A 124 -2.34 -18.74 -7.47
N GLU A 125 -2.50 -18.57 -6.17
CA GLU A 125 -3.19 -19.53 -5.29
C GLU A 125 -4.72 -19.46 -5.47
N ASP A 126 -5.43 -20.50 -5.04
CA ASP A 126 -6.90 -20.53 -4.99
C ASP A 126 -7.38 -20.83 -3.56
N PRO A 127 -7.88 -19.81 -2.80
CA PRO A 127 -8.09 -18.42 -3.20
C PRO A 127 -6.81 -17.56 -3.20
N SER A 128 -6.82 -16.46 -3.95
CA SER A 128 -5.77 -15.43 -3.94
C SER A 128 -6.23 -14.15 -3.22
N TYR A 129 -5.26 -13.38 -2.72
CA TYR A 129 -5.43 -11.98 -2.30
C TYR A 129 -5.82 -11.07 -3.48
#